data_AF-A0A7D4Q5I0-F1
#
_entry.id   AF-A0A7D4Q5I0-F1
#
_cell.length_a   1.000
_cell.length_b   1.000
_cell.length_c   1.000
_cell.angle_alpha   90.00
_cell.angle_beta   90.00
_cell.angle_gamma   90.00
#
_symmetry.space_group_name_H-M   'P 1'
#
loop_
_entity.id
_entity.type
_entity.pdbx_description
1 polymer ?
#
loop_
_entity_poly.entity_id
_entity_poly.type
_entity_poly.pdbx_seq_one_letter_code
_entity_poly.pdbx_strand_id
1 'polypeptide(L)'
;MMKVGCRLILFTGILFLGLINAKAQTGPPTASALKAAEDMLIASGVNAQFDKSIPGIIAQYSIRVPEDKRAGFTKAMTPFLTKYCSWDALKHDVCVMYAREFTEAELKQMTTFYKSPVGLKLLQKQPIINQMAMSIGQQSVLNHEAELKKLVEDAVK
;
A
#
# COMPACT_ATOMS: atom_id res chain seq x y z
N MET A 1 -57.24 4.80 18.11
CA MET A 1 -57.98 6.01 18.58
C MET A 1 -57.28 6.43 19.87
N MET A 2 -56.63 7.58 20.09
CA MET A 2 -56.91 9.01 19.78
C MET A 2 -55.61 9.80 20.19
N LYS A 3 -54.87 10.48 19.29
CA LYS A 3 -54.70 11.97 19.16
C LYS A 3 -54.76 12.74 20.51
N VAL A 4 -53.83 13.59 20.99
CA VAL A 4 -53.12 14.82 20.48
C VAL A 4 -52.04 15.15 21.55
N GLY A 5 -50.82 15.62 21.25
CA GLY A 5 -50.60 17.05 21.08
C GLY A 5 -49.14 17.52 21.11
N CYS A 6 -48.86 18.36 20.12
CA CYS A 6 -47.65 19.11 19.85
C CYS A 6 -47.36 20.16 20.94
N ARG A 7 -46.13 20.17 21.49
CA ARG A 7 -45.53 21.39 22.06
C ARG A 7 -44.05 21.49 21.70
N LEU A 8 -43.81 22.45 20.83
CA LEU A 8 -42.57 23.12 20.44
C LEU A 8 -41.59 23.32 21.62
N ILE A 9 -40.40 22.74 21.56
CA ILE A 9 -39.21 23.27 22.23
C ILE A 9 -38.12 23.41 21.17
N LEU A 10 -37.79 24.67 20.92
CA LEU A 10 -36.76 25.18 20.03
C LEU A 10 -35.46 25.37 20.84
N PHE A 11 -34.32 25.25 20.16
CA PHE A 11 -32.94 25.49 20.62
C PHE A 11 -32.26 24.40 21.47
N THR A 12 -31.33 23.67 20.86
CA THR A 12 -29.88 23.93 20.99
C THR A 12 -29.10 22.89 20.20
N GLY A 13 -28.03 23.34 19.53
CA GLY A 13 -27.24 22.54 18.61
C GLY A 13 -26.73 21.25 19.23
N ILE A 14 -27.20 20.13 18.71
CA ILE A 14 -26.47 18.86 18.81
C ILE A 14 -25.68 18.76 17.52
N LEU A 15 -24.41 19.13 17.67
CA LEU A 15 -23.27 18.67 16.90
C LEU A 15 -23.50 17.18 16.57
N PHE A 16 -24.07 16.91 15.39
CA PHE A 16 -24.13 15.55 14.87
C PHE A 16 -22.68 15.19 14.54
N LEU A 17 -22.01 14.54 15.50
CA LEU A 17 -20.88 13.66 15.22
C LEU A 17 -21.38 12.69 14.15
N GLY A 18 -21.09 13.03 12.89
CA GLY A 18 -21.10 12.09 11.79
C GLY A 18 -20.06 11.04 12.12
N LEU A 19 -20.51 9.99 12.79
CA LEU A 19 -19.85 8.70 12.79
C LEU A 19 -19.52 8.41 11.33
N ILE A 20 -18.24 8.53 10.99
CA ILE A 20 -17.68 8.05 9.74
C ILE A 20 -17.93 6.55 9.79
N ASN A 21 -19.08 6.14 9.27
CA ASN A 21 -19.37 4.75 9.02
C ASN A 21 -18.39 4.35 7.93
N ALA A 22 -17.23 3.85 8.34
CA ALA A 22 -16.34 3.03 7.53
C ALA A 22 -17.08 1.72 7.22
N LYS A 23 -18.17 1.81 6.44
CA LYS A 23 -18.76 0.67 5.78
C LYS A 23 -17.99 0.52 4.49
N ALA A 24 -17.16 -0.52 4.42
CA ALA A 24 -16.66 -1.06 3.15
C ALA A 24 -17.79 -1.02 2.10
N GLN A 25 -17.46 -0.66 0.87
CA GLN A 25 -18.46 -0.46 -0.18
C GLN A 25 -19.25 -1.76 -0.39
N THR A 26 -20.55 -1.74 -0.08
CA THR A 26 -21.42 -2.92 -0.28
C THR A 26 -21.88 -2.95 -1.74
N GLY A 27 -21.17 -3.74 -2.54
CA GLY A 27 -21.40 -3.91 -3.98
C GLY A 27 -20.11 -3.83 -4.80
N PRO A 28 -20.12 -4.24 -6.07
CA PRO A 28 -18.97 -4.02 -6.96
C PRO A 28 -18.61 -2.52 -7.01
N PRO A 29 -17.32 -2.14 -6.96
CA PRO A 29 -16.93 -0.74 -7.08
C PRO A 29 -17.46 -0.09 -8.36
N THR A 30 -17.90 1.16 -8.25
CA THR A 30 -18.37 1.91 -9.42
C THR A 30 -17.20 2.23 -10.35
N ALA A 31 -17.48 2.51 -11.62
CA ALA A 31 -16.44 2.93 -12.58
C ALA A 31 -15.69 4.20 -12.11
N SER A 32 -16.38 5.12 -11.44
CA SER A 32 -15.78 6.34 -10.87
C SER A 32 -14.84 6.02 -9.70
N ALA A 33 -15.23 5.09 -8.81
CA ALA A 33 -14.38 4.64 -7.72
C ALA A 33 -13.12 3.91 -8.24
N LEU A 34 -13.27 3.06 -9.26
CA LEU A 34 -12.14 2.40 -9.93
C LEU A 34 -11.18 3.42 -10.55
N LYS A 35 -11.70 4.47 -11.20
CA LYS A 35 -10.87 5.52 -11.78
C LYS A 35 -10.14 6.33 -10.70
N ALA A 36 -10.81 6.66 -9.61
CA ALA A 36 -10.18 7.33 -8.47
C ALA A 36 -9.07 6.47 -7.83
N ALA A 37 -9.25 5.15 -7.75
CA ALA A 37 -8.23 4.24 -7.27
C ALA A 37 -7.01 4.21 -8.20
N GLU A 38 -7.23 4.13 -9.53
CA GLU A 38 -6.15 4.18 -10.52
C GLU A 38 -5.34 5.48 -10.41
N ASP A 39 -6.02 6.63 -10.34
CA ASP A 39 -5.37 7.93 -10.24
C ASP A 39 -4.53 8.06 -8.95
N MET A 40 -5.03 7.52 -7.84
CA MET A 40 -4.31 7.47 -6.56
C MET A 40 -3.06 6.57 -6.66
N LEU A 41 -3.17 5.40 -7.28
CA LEU A 41 -2.07 4.45 -7.45
C LEU A 41 -0.97 4.99 -8.38
N ILE A 42 -1.36 5.75 -9.40
CA ILE A 42 -0.41 6.47 -10.25
C ILE A 42 0.25 7.60 -9.47
N ALA A 43 -0.52 8.40 -8.72
CA ALA A 43 0.00 9.52 -7.95
C ALA A 43 0.98 9.09 -6.85
N SER A 44 0.75 7.93 -6.23
CA SER A 44 1.65 7.33 -5.24
C SER A 44 2.89 6.66 -5.85
N GLY A 45 2.92 6.48 -7.18
CA GLY A 45 4.02 5.83 -7.90
C GLY A 45 4.00 4.30 -7.85
N VAL A 46 2.93 3.69 -7.34
CA VAL A 46 2.77 2.22 -7.27
C VAL A 46 2.82 1.60 -8.67
N ASN A 47 2.21 2.25 -9.67
CA ASN A 47 2.24 1.79 -11.06
C ASN A 47 3.68 1.61 -11.58
N ALA A 48 4.55 2.59 -11.35
CA ALA A 48 5.93 2.53 -11.79
C ALA A 48 6.74 1.49 -11.01
N GLN A 49 6.34 1.18 -9.78
CA GLN A 49 6.99 0.16 -8.96
C GLN A 49 6.74 -1.26 -9.48
N PHE A 50 5.56 -1.54 -10.04
CA PHE A 50 5.25 -2.84 -10.64
C PHE A 50 6.23 -3.18 -11.77
N ASP A 51 6.36 -2.29 -12.74
CA ASP A 51 7.23 -2.54 -13.90
C ASP A 51 8.70 -2.64 -13.49
N LYS A 52 9.12 -1.82 -12.51
CA LYS A 52 10.48 -1.88 -11.94
C LYS A 52 10.73 -3.11 -11.07
N SER A 53 9.68 -3.80 -10.61
CA SER A 53 9.83 -5.01 -9.80
C SER A 53 10.23 -6.22 -10.63
N ILE A 54 9.85 -6.28 -11.92
CA ILE A 54 10.06 -7.44 -12.79
C ILE A 54 11.54 -7.87 -12.85
N PRO A 55 12.51 -6.98 -13.10
CA PRO A 55 13.93 -7.36 -13.07
C PRO A 55 14.37 -7.89 -11.71
N GLY A 56 13.87 -7.32 -10.61
CA GLY A 56 14.18 -7.76 -9.25
C GLY A 56 13.64 -9.16 -8.96
N ILE A 57 12.41 -9.45 -9.39
CA ILE A 57 11.80 -10.78 -9.31
C ILE A 57 12.65 -11.79 -10.07
N ILE A 58 13.03 -11.48 -11.33
CA ILE A 58 13.87 -12.36 -12.14
C ILE A 58 15.21 -12.60 -11.47
N ALA A 59 15.86 -11.56 -10.96
CA ALA A 59 17.14 -11.68 -10.27
C ALA A 59 17.03 -12.58 -9.05
N GLN A 60 15.98 -12.41 -8.23
CA GLN A 60 15.74 -13.23 -7.04
C GLN A 60 15.58 -14.71 -7.38
N TYR A 61 14.81 -15.05 -8.42
CA TYR A 61 14.65 -16.45 -8.84
C TYR A 61 15.90 -17.01 -9.55
N SER A 62 16.64 -16.17 -10.27
CA SER A 62 17.86 -16.57 -11.00
C SER A 62 18.99 -17.04 -10.07
N ILE A 63 19.00 -16.64 -8.79
CA ILE A 63 19.97 -17.13 -7.80
C ILE A 63 19.94 -18.66 -7.70
N ARG A 64 18.77 -19.28 -7.89
CA ARG A 64 18.57 -20.73 -7.82
C ARG A 64 18.84 -21.45 -9.15
N VAL A 65 19.15 -20.71 -10.21
CA VAL A 65 19.42 -21.23 -11.55
C VAL A 65 20.94 -21.36 -11.74
N PRO A 66 21.43 -22.50 -12.32
CA PRO A 66 22.83 -22.64 -12.71
C PRO A 66 23.33 -21.47 -13.55
N GLU A 67 24.54 -21.00 -13.28
CA GLU A 67 25.08 -19.75 -13.83
C GLU A 67 25.02 -19.70 -15.36
N ASP A 68 25.40 -20.79 -16.02
CA ASP A 68 25.38 -20.98 -17.48
C ASP A 68 23.97 -20.87 -18.09
N LYS A 69 22.92 -21.09 -17.28
CA LYS A 69 21.52 -21.05 -17.70
C LYS A 69 20.80 -19.76 -17.36
N ARG A 70 21.39 -18.89 -16.53
CA ARG A 70 20.74 -17.65 -16.05
C ARG A 70 20.33 -16.71 -17.19
N ALA A 71 21.18 -16.56 -18.20
CA ALA A 71 20.85 -15.70 -19.36
C ALA A 71 19.61 -16.19 -20.11
N GLY A 72 19.50 -17.51 -20.33
CA GLY A 72 18.33 -18.14 -20.95
C GLY A 72 17.07 -18.01 -20.08
N PHE A 73 17.21 -18.21 -18.77
CA PHE A 73 16.13 -18.02 -17.81
C PHE A 73 15.59 -16.58 -17.82
N THR A 74 16.47 -15.58 -17.72
CA THR A 74 16.08 -14.16 -17.81
C THR A 74 15.36 -13.87 -19.12
N LYS A 75 15.90 -14.34 -20.25
CA LYS A 75 15.29 -14.15 -21.58
C LYS A 75 13.88 -14.75 -21.67
N ALA A 76 13.65 -15.91 -21.05
CA ALA A 76 12.35 -16.56 -21.04
C ALA A 76 11.35 -15.90 -20.07
N MET A 77 11.82 -15.50 -18.88
CA MET A 77 10.97 -14.97 -17.81
C MET A 77 10.53 -13.52 -18.04
N THR A 78 11.38 -12.67 -18.63
CA THR A 78 11.05 -11.26 -18.89
C THR A 78 9.72 -11.10 -19.64
N PRO A 79 9.51 -11.68 -20.84
CA PRO A 79 8.24 -11.49 -21.56
C PRO A 79 7.05 -12.10 -20.82
N PHE A 80 7.24 -13.20 -20.09
CA PHE A 80 6.18 -13.81 -19.28
C PHE A 80 5.73 -12.87 -18.16
N LEU A 81 6.66 -12.35 -17.36
CA LEU A 81 6.33 -11.45 -16.25
C LEU A 81 5.84 -10.09 -16.75
N THR A 82 6.36 -9.56 -17.85
CA THR A 82 5.80 -8.35 -18.47
C THR A 82 4.36 -8.57 -18.92
N LYS A 83 4.03 -9.75 -19.46
CA LYS A 83 2.66 -10.05 -19.92
C LYS A 83 1.65 -10.20 -18.79
N TYR A 84 2.06 -10.79 -17.66
CA TYR A 84 1.11 -11.19 -16.59
C TYR A 84 1.28 -10.44 -15.28
N CYS A 85 2.38 -9.70 -15.10
CA CYS A 85 2.70 -8.99 -13.86
C CYS A 85 3.04 -7.51 -14.06
N SER A 86 2.88 -6.97 -15.28
CA SER A 86 2.98 -5.52 -15.51
C SER A 86 1.82 -4.78 -14.86
N TRP A 87 1.98 -3.46 -14.71
CA TRP A 87 0.88 -2.61 -14.28
C TRP A 87 -0.37 -2.78 -15.15
N ASP A 88 -0.23 -2.80 -16.48
CA ASP A 88 -1.39 -2.93 -17.37
C ASP A 88 -2.12 -4.27 -17.23
N ALA A 89 -1.40 -5.36 -16.91
CA ALA A 89 -1.99 -6.66 -16.68
C ALA A 89 -2.78 -6.74 -15.36
N LEU A 90 -2.29 -6.06 -14.31
CA LEU A 90 -2.81 -6.21 -12.95
C LEU A 90 -3.61 -5.01 -12.44
N LYS A 91 -3.58 -3.86 -13.13
CA LYS A 91 -4.17 -2.61 -12.62
C LYS A 91 -5.65 -2.73 -12.26
N HIS A 92 -6.42 -3.51 -13.02
CA HIS A 92 -7.84 -3.68 -12.75
C HIS A 92 -8.07 -4.29 -11.37
N ASP A 93 -7.43 -5.42 -11.08
CA ASP A 93 -7.58 -6.14 -9.81
C ASP A 93 -7.07 -5.30 -8.64
N VAL A 94 -5.95 -4.59 -8.83
CA VAL A 94 -5.41 -3.67 -7.81
C VAL A 94 -6.38 -2.51 -7.55
N CYS A 95 -6.96 -1.90 -8.59
CA CYS A 95 -7.94 -0.82 -8.43
C CYS A 95 -9.22 -1.31 -7.74
N VAL A 96 -9.71 -2.51 -8.08
CA VAL A 96 -10.86 -3.12 -7.40
C VAL A 96 -10.56 -3.33 -5.93
N MET A 97 -9.36 -3.80 -5.58
CA MET A 97 -8.95 -3.98 -4.19
C MET A 97 -9.00 -2.64 -3.43
N TYR A 98 -8.39 -1.59 -3.95
CA TYR A 98 -8.43 -0.28 -3.29
C TYR A 98 -9.83 0.33 -3.22
N ALA A 99 -10.64 0.21 -4.27
CA ALA A 99 -11.99 0.78 -4.30
C ALA A 99 -12.98 0.04 -3.40
N ARG A 100 -12.66 -1.17 -2.94
CA ARG A 100 -13.43 -1.87 -1.90
C ARG A 100 -13.15 -1.35 -0.49
N GLU A 101 -11.89 -1.00 -0.23
CA GLU A 101 -11.43 -0.57 1.10
C GLU A 101 -11.62 0.93 1.33
N PHE A 102 -11.56 1.74 0.28
CA PHE A 102 -11.65 3.20 0.36
C PHE A 102 -12.81 3.72 -0.47
N THR A 103 -13.47 4.76 0.04
CA THR A 103 -14.46 5.51 -0.73
C THR A 103 -13.79 6.30 -1.86
N GLU A 104 -14.55 6.63 -2.90
CA GLU A 104 -14.08 7.49 -3.99
C GLU A 104 -13.53 8.84 -3.48
N ALA A 105 -14.17 9.41 -2.45
CA ALA A 105 -13.76 10.66 -1.85
C ALA A 105 -12.39 10.55 -1.17
N GLU A 106 -12.15 9.47 -0.41
CA GLU A 106 -10.86 9.21 0.24
C GLU A 106 -9.75 8.98 -0.79
N LEU A 107 -10.01 8.19 -1.83
CA LEU A 107 -9.06 7.96 -2.93
C LEU A 107 -8.65 9.28 -3.62
N LYS A 108 -9.61 10.19 -3.84
CA LYS A 108 -9.33 11.54 -4.38
C LYS A 108 -8.52 12.42 -3.41
N GLN A 109 -8.80 12.32 -2.11
CA GLN A 109 -8.03 13.04 -1.08
C GLN A 109 -6.59 12.52 -1.01
N MET A 110 -6.39 11.20 -1.04
CA MET A 110 -5.06 10.58 -1.11
C MET A 110 -4.31 11.01 -2.37
N THR A 111 -5.00 11.05 -3.52
CA THR A 111 -4.43 11.56 -4.78
C THR A 111 -3.95 13.00 -4.63
N THR A 112 -4.77 13.86 -4.03
CA THR A 112 -4.41 15.26 -3.76
C THR A 112 -3.17 15.36 -2.86
N PHE A 113 -3.13 14.54 -1.80
CA PHE A 113 -1.98 14.49 -0.90
C PHE A 113 -0.69 14.09 -1.63
N TYR A 114 -0.70 12.97 -2.37
CA TYR A 114 0.51 12.50 -3.08
C TYR A 114 1.00 13.47 -4.17
N LYS A 115 0.10 14.29 -4.74
CA LYS A 115 0.45 15.36 -5.68
C LYS A 115 0.94 16.66 -5.01
N SER A 116 0.75 16.82 -3.71
CA SER A 116 1.20 18.01 -2.98
C SER A 116 2.74 18.06 -2.84
N PRO A 117 3.35 19.24 -2.62
CA PRO A 117 4.79 19.34 -2.39
C PRO A 117 5.30 18.47 -1.23
N VAL A 118 4.51 18.35 -0.15
CA VAL A 118 4.85 17.50 1.00
C VAL A 118 4.69 16.02 0.68
N GLY A 119 3.65 15.63 -0.05
CA GLY A 119 3.44 14.24 -0.49
C GLY A 119 4.54 13.77 -1.42
N LEU A 120 4.94 14.59 -2.40
CA LEU A 120 6.07 14.31 -3.28
C LEU A 120 7.39 14.20 -2.50
N LYS A 121 7.64 15.12 -1.55
CA LYS A 121 8.81 15.04 -0.67
C LYS A 121 8.80 13.77 0.17
N LEU A 122 7.64 13.35 0.68
CA LEU A 122 7.48 12.10 1.41
C LEU A 122 7.84 10.91 0.53
N LEU A 123 7.28 10.80 -0.68
CA LEU A 123 7.61 9.72 -1.62
C LEU A 123 9.11 9.63 -1.91
N GLN A 124 9.79 10.76 -2.06
CA GLN A 124 11.23 10.81 -2.29
C GLN A 124 12.07 10.43 -1.06
N LYS A 125 11.62 10.81 0.15
CA LYS A 125 12.39 10.62 1.38
C LYS A 125 12.06 9.31 2.11
N GLN A 126 10.88 8.73 1.91
CA GLN A 126 10.45 7.52 2.60
C GLN A 126 11.43 6.35 2.48
N PRO A 127 12.00 6.03 1.28
CA PRO A 127 13.00 4.96 1.19
C PRO A 127 14.25 5.24 2.01
N ILE A 128 14.70 6.50 2.03
CA ILE A 128 15.89 6.94 2.80
C ILE A 128 15.60 6.84 4.30
N ILE A 129 14.43 7.28 4.73
CA ILE A 129 13.98 7.19 6.12
C ILE A 129 13.91 5.73 6.57
N ASN A 130 13.34 4.85 5.75
CA ASN A 130 13.26 3.42 6.06
C ASN A 130 14.66 2.80 6.18
N GLN A 131 15.59 3.15 5.28
CA GLN A 131 16.98 2.69 5.35
C GLN A 131 17.69 3.16 6.63
N MET A 132 17.49 4.42 7.03
CA MET A 132 18.02 4.94 8.29
C MET A 132 17.41 4.19 9.50
N ALA A 133 16.10 3.94 9.48
CA ALA A 133 15.43 3.19 10.55
C ALA A 133 15.99 1.77 10.69
N MET A 134 16.25 1.08 9.58
CA MET A 134 16.91 -0.23 9.60
C MET A 134 18.32 -0.16 10.20
N SER A 135 19.11 0.85 9.84
CA SER A 135 20.45 1.06 10.39
C SER A 135 20.42 1.30 11.90
N ILE A 136 19.43 2.06 12.40
CA ILE A 136 19.24 2.27 13.84
C ILE A 136 18.95 0.93 14.53
N GLY A 137 18.07 0.10 13.97
CA GLY A 137 17.77 -1.23 14.50
C GLY A 137 19.00 -2.15 14.54
N GLN A 138 19.78 -2.18 13.46
CA GLN A 138 21.04 -2.95 13.40
C GLN A 138 22.03 -2.48 14.45
N GLN A 139 22.22 -1.16 14.61
CA GLN A 139 23.11 -0.61 15.62
C GLN A 139 22.65 -0.95 17.03
N SER A 140 21.33 -0.97 17.27
CA SER A 140 20.79 -1.41 18.56
C SER A 140 21.20 -2.84 18.89
N VAL A 141 21.09 -3.77 17.93
CA VAL A 141 21.54 -5.16 18.12
C VAL A 141 23.04 -5.25 18.38
N LEU A 142 23.86 -4.50 17.62
CA LEU A 142 25.32 -4.48 17.80
C LEU A 142 25.72 -3.96 19.19
N ASN A 143 25.02 -2.93 19.69
CA ASN A 143 25.28 -2.38 21.02
C ASN A 143 24.95 -3.38 22.16
N HIS A 144 24.14 -4.40 21.88
CA HIS A 144 23.71 -5.43 22.84
C HIS A 144 24.17 -6.83 22.43
N GLU A 145 25.25 -6.94 21.65
CA GLU A 145 25.74 -8.20 21.09
C GLU A 145 26.05 -9.26 22.16
N ALA A 146 26.62 -8.86 23.30
CA ALA A 146 26.97 -9.78 24.38
C ALA A 146 25.73 -10.42 25.03
N GLU A 147 24.68 -9.64 25.24
CA GLU A 147 23.41 -10.14 25.77
C GLU A 147 22.75 -11.10 24.77
N LEU A 148 22.73 -10.72 23.48
CA LEU A 148 22.23 -11.58 22.41
C LEU A 148 22.98 -12.91 22.35
N LYS A 149 24.31 -12.89 22.41
CA LYS A 149 25.15 -14.10 22.41
C LYS A 149 24.77 -15.03 23.55
N LYS A 150 24.69 -14.51 24.77
CA LYS A 150 24.29 -15.30 25.95
C LYS A 150 22.90 -15.90 25.78
N LEU A 151 21.93 -15.12 25.29
CA LEU A 151 20.57 -15.60 25.06
C LEU A 151 20.53 -16.75 24.04
N VAL A 152 21.28 -16.64 22.94
CA VAL A 152 21.38 -17.70 21.93
C VAL A 152 22.03 -18.95 22.52
N GLU A 153 23.12 -18.81 23.27
CA GLU A 153 23.80 -19.93 23.94
C GLU A 153 22.88 -20.66 24.91
N ASP A 154 22.08 -19.92 25.69
CA ASP A 154 21.15 -20.52 26.66
C ASP A 154 19.94 -21.16 25.99
N ALA A 155 19.52 -20.69 24.81
CA ALA A 155 18.36 -21.23 24.07
C ALA A 155 18.65 -22.54 23.31
N VAL A 156 19.92 -22.86 23.05
CA VAL A 156 20.33 -24.07 22.30
C VAL A 156 20.96 -25.16 23.17
N LYS A 157 21.03 -24.96 24.48
CA LYS A 157 21.36 -25.98 25.49
C LYS A 157 20.15 -26.87 25.77
#